data_AF-A0A7W0YGS4-F1
#
_entry.id   AF-A0A7W0YGS4-F1
#
_cell.length_a   1.000
_cell.length_b   1.000
_cell.length_c   1.000
_cell.angle_alpha   90.00
_cell.angle_beta   90.00
_cell.angle_gamma   90.00
#
_symmetry.space_group_name_H-M   'P 1'
#
loop_
_entity.id
_entity.type
_entity.pdbx_description
1 polymer ?
#
loop_
_entity_poly.entity_id
_entity_poly.type
_entity_poly.pdbx_seq_one_letter_code
_entity_poly.pdbx_strand_id
1 'polypeptide(L)'
;HMLAVLPPWRSRGVGFALKLAQRAVCLDHGIEEVRWTYDPLVARNARFNLVKLGAEAVRLLPAFYGEMTDRLNRGDRSDRFEVRWRLRSARVERALRGEATRPPLGEPLLRIEGGPDRPEPVETAAAAGAGATVAVPEDHLALRLEDHELGRRWRDAAARCFQRCFELGLVAAWMSRTHGYVFQPQERVG
;
A
#
# COMPACT_ATOMS: atom_id res chain seq x y z
N HIS A 1 -9.22 8.20 -12.75
CA HIS A 1 -10.55 8.26 -12.11
C HIS A 1 -10.41 7.76 -10.67
N MET A 2 -10.86 8.54 -9.68
CA MET A 2 -10.87 8.15 -8.25
C MET A 2 -12.13 7.32 -7.98
N LEU A 3 -11.97 6.08 -7.53
CA LEU A 3 -13.10 5.29 -7.01
C LEU A 3 -13.30 5.69 -5.55
N ALA A 4 -14.36 6.44 -5.27
CA ALA A 4 -14.79 6.76 -3.92
C ALA A 4 -16.19 6.20 -3.69
N VAL A 5 -16.34 5.40 -2.63
CA VAL A 5 -17.64 4.94 -2.15
C VAL A 5 -18.13 5.91 -1.08
N LEU A 6 -19.39 6.35 -1.18
CA LEU A 6 -20.03 7.22 -0.20
C LEU A 6 -19.95 6.61 1.22
N PRO A 7 -19.75 7.41 2.28
CA PRO A 7 -19.55 6.92 3.64
C PRO A 7 -20.52 5.83 4.13
N PRO A 8 -21.84 5.89 3.85
CA PRO A 8 -22.80 4.87 4.30
C PRO A 8 -22.64 3.50 3.64
N TRP A 9 -21.94 3.43 2.51
CA TRP A 9 -21.76 2.22 1.68
C TRP A 9 -20.34 1.67 1.74
N ARG A 10 -19.45 2.34 2.49
CA ARG A 10 -18.11 1.82 2.79
C ARG A 10 -18.26 0.50 3.56
N SER A 11 -17.35 -0.43 3.32
CA SER A 11 -17.28 -1.73 4.02
C SER A 11 -18.37 -2.77 3.70
N ARG A 12 -19.26 -2.53 2.72
CA ARG A 12 -20.24 -3.53 2.23
C ARG A 12 -19.82 -4.28 0.95
N GLY A 13 -18.52 -4.35 0.66
CA GLY A 13 -18.01 -5.03 -0.54
C GLY A 13 -18.22 -4.29 -1.87
N VAL A 14 -18.88 -3.13 -1.88
CA VAL A 14 -19.16 -2.34 -3.11
C VAL A 14 -17.89 -2.05 -3.92
N GLY A 15 -16.81 -1.60 -3.26
CA GLY A 15 -15.55 -1.33 -3.95
C GLY A 15 -14.92 -2.57 -4.58
N PHE A 16 -15.09 -3.74 -3.95
CA PHE A 16 -14.62 -5.02 -4.49
C PHE A 16 -15.46 -5.44 -5.71
N ALA A 17 -16.79 -5.37 -5.60
CA ALA A 17 -17.69 -5.66 -6.72
C ALA A 17 -17.44 -4.76 -7.94
N LEU A 18 -17.22 -3.46 -7.72
CA LEU A 18 -16.85 -2.52 -8.78
C LEU A 18 -15.53 -2.89 -9.45
N LYS A 19 -14.53 -3.34 -8.68
CA LYS A 19 -13.25 -3.80 -9.23
C LYS A 19 -13.39 -5.09 -10.03
N LEU A 20 -14.25 -6.01 -9.60
CA LEU A 20 -14.57 -7.22 -10.36
C LEU A 20 -15.25 -6.89 -11.69
N ALA A 21 -16.23 -5.98 -11.68
CA ALA A 21 -16.88 -5.51 -12.90
C ALA A 21 -15.87 -4.83 -13.84
N GLN A 22 -15.01 -3.97 -13.30
CA GLN A 22 -13.92 -3.34 -14.06
C GLN A 22 -12.99 -4.41 -14.69
N ARG A 23 -12.63 -5.45 -13.93
CA ARG A 23 -11.80 -6.55 -14.42
C ARG A 23 -12.47 -7.30 -15.58
N ALA A 24 -13.75 -7.63 -15.48
CA ALA A 24 -14.47 -8.31 -16.55
C ALA A 24 -14.43 -7.49 -17.85
N VAL A 25 -14.79 -6.21 -17.77
CA VAL A 25 -14.75 -5.30 -18.93
C VAL A 25 -13.34 -5.20 -19.53
N CYS A 26 -12.31 -5.07 -18.69
CA CYS A 26 -10.92 -5.03 -19.17
C CYS A 26 -10.55 -6.32 -19.93
N LEU A 27 -10.88 -7.48 -19.37
CA LEU A 27 -10.55 -8.77 -19.98
C LEU A 27 -11.31 -9.01 -21.30
N ASP A 28 -12.57 -8.58 -21.38
CA ASP A 28 -13.37 -8.64 -22.62
C ASP A 28 -12.75 -7.79 -23.75
N HIS A 29 -11.97 -6.77 -23.39
CA HIS A 29 -11.26 -5.89 -24.33
C HIS A 29 -9.78 -6.27 -24.50
N GLY A 30 -9.35 -7.44 -24.02
CA GLY A 30 -7.95 -7.89 -24.13
C GLY A 30 -6.96 -7.10 -23.27
N ILE A 31 -7.43 -6.33 -22.29
CA ILE A 31 -6.58 -5.60 -21.33
C ILE A 31 -6.21 -6.56 -20.20
N GLU A 32 -4.92 -6.84 -20.04
CA GLU A 32 -4.43 -7.80 -19.05
C GLU A 32 -3.82 -7.15 -17.79
N GLU A 33 -3.51 -5.85 -17.85
CA GLU A 33 -2.92 -5.11 -16.73
C GLU A 33 -3.64 -3.76 -16.54
N VAL A 34 -3.97 -3.45 -15.29
CA VAL A 34 -4.50 -2.15 -14.87
C VAL A 34 -3.57 -1.52 -13.84
N ARG A 35 -3.29 -0.23 -13.97
CA ARG A 35 -2.49 0.54 -13.01
C ARG A 35 -3.26 1.69 -12.39
N TRP A 36 -2.99 1.99 -11.12
CA TRP A 36 -3.53 3.17 -10.43
C TRP A 36 -2.67 3.53 -9.23
N THR A 37 -3.04 4.62 -8.54
CA THR A 37 -2.32 5.10 -7.35
C THR A 37 -3.16 5.05 -6.08
N TYR A 38 -2.52 4.93 -4.92
CA TYR A 38 -3.15 5.14 -3.61
C TYR A 38 -2.13 5.68 -2.57
N ASP A 39 -2.59 6.30 -1.47
CA ASP A 39 -1.70 6.74 -0.37
C ASP A 39 -1.18 5.52 0.41
N PRO A 40 0.13 5.28 0.48
CA PRO A 40 0.69 4.14 1.19
C PRO A 40 0.48 4.18 2.72
N LEU A 41 0.23 5.35 3.31
CA LEU A 41 -0.01 5.44 4.75
C LEU A 41 -1.47 5.15 5.14
N VAL A 42 -2.35 4.95 4.16
CA VAL A 42 -3.73 4.52 4.38
C VAL A 42 -3.79 3.00 4.38
N ALA A 43 -3.52 2.37 5.53
CA ALA A 43 -3.41 0.92 5.70
C ALA A 43 -4.62 0.12 5.15
N ARG A 44 -5.84 0.66 5.27
CA ARG A 44 -7.05 0.04 4.69
C ARG A 44 -6.98 -0.08 3.16
N ASN A 45 -6.40 0.91 2.48
CA ASN A 45 -6.22 0.89 1.04
C ASN A 45 -5.15 -0.13 0.67
N ALA A 46 -4.07 -0.23 1.46
CA ALA A 46 -3.04 -1.25 1.27
C ALA A 46 -3.63 -2.67 1.35
N ARG A 47 -4.44 -2.96 2.38
CA ARG A 47 -5.12 -4.26 2.52
C ARG A 47 -6.06 -4.54 1.35
N PHE A 48 -6.85 -3.56 0.92
CA PHE A 48 -7.75 -3.73 -0.22
C PHE A 48 -6.99 -4.03 -1.52
N ASN A 49 -5.99 -3.21 -1.86
CA ASN A 49 -5.27 -3.35 -3.12
C ASN A 49 -4.37 -4.60 -3.13
N LEU A 50 -3.58 -4.82 -2.07
CA LEU A 50 -2.57 -5.87 -2.06
C LEU A 50 -3.12 -7.24 -1.67
N VAL A 51 -4.03 -7.30 -0.70
CA VAL A 51 -4.54 -8.57 -0.15
C VAL A 51 -5.85 -8.99 -0.82
N LYS A 52 -6.83 -8.08 -0.94
CA LYS A 52 -8.14 -8.44 -1.52
C LYS A 52 -8.11 -8.54 -3.04
N LEU A 53 -7.41 -7.62 -3.73
CA LEU A 53 -7.32 -7.66 -5.19
C LEU A 53 -6.10 -8.45 -5.68
N GLY A 54 -5.08 -8.64 -4.85
CA GLY A 54 -3.83 -9.28 -5.27
C GLY A 54 -2.93 -8.38 -6.14
N ALA A 55 -3.18 -7.07 -6.19
CA ALA A 55 -2.30 -6.13 -6.86
C ALA A 55 -0.94 -6.06 -6.15
N GLU A 56 0.04 -5.47 -6.84
CA GLU A 56 1.39 -5.25 -6.32
C GLU A 56 1.72 -3.77 -6.44
N ALA A 57 2.26 -3.17 -5.37
CA ALA A 57 2.87 -1.84 -5.47
C ALA A 57 4.27 -1.97 -6.05
N VAL A 58 4.57 -1.17 -7.06
CA VAL A 58 5.79 -1.31 -7.88
C VAL A 58 6.68 -0.09 -7.85
N ARG A 59 6.17 1.09 -7.46
CA ARG A 59 6.99 2.25 -7.15
C ARG A 59 6.31 3.20 -6.18
N LEU A 60 7.12 4.00 -5.51
CA LEU A 60 6.71 5.22 -4.84
C LEU A 60 6.75 6.40 -5.81
N LEU A 61 5.72 7.23 -5.78
CA LEU A 61 5.59 8.50 -6.48
C LEU A 61 5.51 9.61 -5.42
N PRO A 62 6.62 10.27 -5.10
CA PRO A 62 6.65 11.32 -4.10
C PRO A 62 5.82 12.54 -4.54
N ALA A 63 5.12 13.17 -3.60
CA ALA A 63 4.39 14.44 -3.85
C ALA A 63 3.52 14.44 -5.14
N PHE A 64 2.87 13.31 -5.45
CA PHE A 64 2.25 13.06 -6.75
C PHE A 64 1.21 14.09 -7.23
N TYR A 65 0.49 14.74 -6.32
CA TYR A 65 -0.51 15.77 -6.62
C TYR A 65 0.02 17.20 -6.41
N GLY A 66 1.29 17.38 -6.06
CA GLY A 66 1.86 18.68 -5.73
C GLY A 66 1.32 19.26 -4.41
N GLU A 67 1.33 20.59 -4.29
CA GLU A 67 0.75 21.27 -3.13
C GLU A 67 -0.76 21.04 -3.05
N MET A 68 -1.20 20.36 -2.01
CA MET A 68 -2.62 20.16 -1.74
C MET A 68 -3.12 21.26 -0.80
N THR A 69 -4.03 22.11 -1.30
CA THR A 69 -4.52 23.31 -0.59
C THR A 69 -5.78 23.06 0.25
N ASP A 70 -6.38 21.88 0.17
CA ASP A 70 -7.59 21.53 0.91
C ASP A 70 -7.28 21.29 2.40
N ARG A 71 -8.24 21.61 3.29
CA ARG A 71 -8.07 21.54 4.75
C ARG A 71 -7.55 20.19 5.25
N LEU A 72 -7.85 19.10 4.54
CA LEU A 72 -7.42 17.77 4.93
C LEU A 72 -5.95 17.49 4.59
N ASN A 73 -5.43 18.00 3.47
CA ASN A 73 -4.07 17.68 3.00
C ASN A 73 -3.08 18.84 3.11
N ARG A 74 -3.52 20.03 3.56
CA ARG A 74 -2.66 21.19 3.78
C ARG A 74 -1.46 20.81 4.67
N GLY A 75 -0.25 20.97 4.13
CA GLY A 75 1.01 20.70 4.83
C GLY A 75 1.49 19.25 4.83
N ASP A 76 0.86 18.34 4.08
CA ASP A 76 1.31 16.95 3.96
C ASP A 76 1.74 16.60 2.52
N ARG A 77 2.73 15.72 2.38
CA ARG A 77 3.24 15.28 1.07
C ARG A 77 2.30 14.25 0.46
N SER A 78 1.83 14.47 -0.76
CA SER A 78 0.84 13.62 -1.41
C SER A 78 1.45 12.35 -2.03
N ASP A 79 2.20 11.58 -1.26
CA ASP A 79 2.87 10.37 -1.75
C ASP A 79 1.87 9.33 -2.23
N ARG A 80 2.23 8.65 -3.32
CA ARG A 80 1.42 7.58 -3.86
C ARG A 80 2.24 6.34 -4.19
N PHE A 81 1.70 5.18 -3.87
CA PHE A 81 2.14 3.95 -4.53
C PHE A 81 1.45 3.84 -5.87
N GLU A 82 2.24 3.63 -6.94
CA GLU A 82 1.73 3.04 -8.17
C GLU A 82 1.57 1.54 -7.94
N VAL A 83 0.39 1.01 -8.22
CA VAL A 83 0.13 -0.42 -8.24
C VAL A 83 -0.13 -0.93 -9.63
N ARG A 84 0.26 -2.17 -9.88
CA ARG A 84 -0.15 -2.96 -11.04
C ARG A 84 -1.08 -4.08 -10.61
N TRP A 85 -2.07 -4.37 -11.44
CA TRP A 85 -3.01 -5.45 -11.26
C TRP A 85 -3.06 -6.28 -12.54
N ARG A 86 -2.29 -7.36 -12.56
CA ARG A 86 -2.22 -8.33 -13.66
C ARG A 86 -3.41 -9.27 -13.57
N LEU A 87 -4.44 -8.97 -14.35
CA LEU A 87 -5.79 -9.48 -14.16
C LEU A 87 -5.88 -11.01 -14.25
N ARG A 88 -5.05 -11.66 -15.07
CA ARG A 88 -4.99 -13.12 -15.24
C ARG A 88 -3.93 -13.83 -14.38
N SER A 89 -3.16 -13.10 -13.56
CA SER A 89 -2.08 -13.71 -12.79
C SER A 89 -2.62 -14.68 -11.73
N ALA A 90 -1.89 -15.77 -11.47
CA ALA A 90 -2.24 -16.74 -10.43
C ALA A 90 -2.41 -16.08 -9.05
N ARG A 91 -1.63 -15.02 -8.78
CA ARG A 91 -1.74 -14.20 -7.59
C ARG A 91 -3.11 -13.52 -7.47
N VAL A 92 -3.57 -12.85 -8.52
CA VAL A 92 -4.89 -12.19 -8.54
C VAL A 92 -5.99 -13.24 -8.43
N GLU A 93 -5.91 -14.32 -9.19
CA GLU A 93 -6.89 -15.42 -9.14
C GLU A 93 -7.05 -16.01 -7.73
N ARG A 94 -5.93 -16.31 -7.04
CA ARG A 94 -5.96 -16.76 -5.63
C ARG A 94 -6.58 -15.70 -4.72
N ALA A 95 -6.22 -14.43 -4.89
CA ALA A 95 -6.75 -13.36 -4.06
C ALA A 95 -8.27 -13.19 -4.19
N LEU A 96 -8.80 -13.25 -5.42
CA LEU A 96 -10.22 -13.11 -5.68
C LEU A 96 -11.06 -14.27 -5.15
N ARG A 97 -10.47 -15.47 -5.03
CA ARG A 97 -11.09 -16.63 -4.34
C ARG A 97 -10.96 -16.60 -2.81
N GLY A 98 -10.24 -15.62 -2.26
CA GLY A 98 -9.97 -15.56 -0.82
C GLY A 98 -8.86 -16.50 -0.35
N GLU A 99 -8.07 -17.05 -1.28
CA GLU A 99 -6.98 -18.00 -1.07
C GLU A 99 -5.61 -17.29 -1.06
N ALA A 100 -5.58 -15.97 -0.88
CA ALA A 100 -4.33 -15.21 -0.87
C ALA A 100 -3.45 -15.65 0.31
N THR A 101 -2.22 -16.08 0.02
CA THR A 101 -1.24 -16.43 1.04
C THR A 101 -0.33 -15.24 1.32
N ARG A 102 -0.01 -15.03 2.60
CA ARG A 102 0.98 -14.03 3.00
C ARG A 102 2.36 -14.52 2.55
N PRO A 103 3.16 -13.68 1.87
CA PRO A 103 4.57 -13.97 1.64
C PRO A 103 5.36 -14.19 2.95
N PRO A 104 6.51 -14.88 2.91
CA PRO A 104 7.45 -14.87 4.02
C PRO A 104 7.79 -13.44 4.46
N LEU A 105 7.90 -13.22 5.76
CA LEU A 105 8.36 -11.93 6.27
C LEU A 105 9.86 -11.82 6.02
N GLY A 106 10.29 -10.72 5.41
CA GLY A 106 11.70 -10.36 5.33
C GLY A 106 12.11 -9.43 6.46
N GLU A 107 13.30 -8.85 6.32
CA GLU A 107 13.90 -7.99 7.33
C GLU A 107 13.07 -6.72 7.59
N PRO A 108 12.84 -6.33 8.85
CA PRO A 108 12.08 -5.12 9.16
C PRO A 108 12.94 -3.89 8.92
N LEU A 109 12.68 -3.11 7.87
CA LEU A 109 13.38 -1.84 7.62
C LEU A 109 12.82 -0.68 8.46
N LEU A 110 11.53 -0.75 8.79
CA LEU A 110 10.85 0.23 9.62
C LEU A 110 9.94 -0.47 10.62
N ARG A 111 10.03 -0.06 11.89
CA ARG A 111 9.24 -0.60 13.00
C ARG A 111 8.44 0.52 13.67
N ILE A 112 7.42 0.13 14.42
CA ILE A 112 6.76 0.99 15.40
C ILE A 112 7.41 0.71 16.75
N GLU A 113 7.88 1.74 17.43
CA GLU A 113 8.29 1.69 18.83
C GLU A 113 7.43 2.64 19.68
N GLY A 114 7.37 2.42 20.99
CA GLY A 114 6.50 3.18 21.89
C GLY A 114 5.09 2.58 22.04
N GLY A 115 4.25 3.29 22.79
CA GLY A 115 2.88 2.90 23.08
C GLY A 115 1.87 3.35 22.02
N PRO A 116 0.59 2.95 22.15
CA PRO A 116 -0.47 3.35 21.22
C PRO A 116 -0.65 4.86 21.12
N ASP A 117 -0.35 5.61 22.20
CA ASP A 117 -0.49 7.07 22.24
C ASP A 117 0.64 7.79 21.51
N ARG A 118 1.80 7.14 21.34
CA ARG A 118 2.96 7.73 20.67
C ARG A 118 3.76 6.67 19.91
N PRO A 119 3.21 6.16 18.79
CA PRO A 119 3.88 5.18 17.95
C PRO A 119 4.96 5.87 17.11
N GLU A 120 6.22 5.68 17.47
CA GLU A 120 7.37 6.31 16.83
C GLU A 120 7.89 5.44 15.66
N PRO A 121 8.17 6.03 14.48
CA PRO A 121 8.81 5.32 13.38
C PRO A 121 10.31 5.13 13.66
N VAL A 122 10.77 3.89 13.71
CA VAL A 122 12.19 3.56 13.93
C VAL A 122 12.73 2.78 12.75
N GLU A 123 13.63 3.41 12.00
CA GLU A 123 14.41 2.76 10.93
C GLU A 123 15.42 1.80 11.57
N THR A 124 15.60 0.64 10.96
CA THR A 124 16.51 -0.37 11.49
C THR A 124 17.82 -0.40 10.72
N ALA A 125 18.84 -1.02 11.32
CA ALA A 125 20.10 -1.30 10.64
C ALA A 125 20.02 -2.47 9.64
N ALA A 126 18.85 -3.09 9.46
CA ALA A 126 18.74 -4.27 8.61
C ALA A 126 18.94 -3.91 7.13
N ALA A 127 19.68 -4.75 6.41
CA ALA A 127 19.75 -4.67 4.96
C ALA A 127 18.59 -5.47 4.37
N ALA A 128 17.83 -4.86 3.46
CA ALA A 128 16.83 -5.61 2.70
C ALA A 128 17.55 -6.67 1.85
N GLY A 129 17.29 -7.93 2.18
CA GLY A 129 17.75 -9.10 1.41
C GLY A 129 16.70 -9.48 0.36
N ALA A 130 16.36 -10.77 0.29
CA ALA A 130 15.31 -11.27 -0.60
C ALA A 130 13.87 -10.87 -0.19
N GLY A 131 13.70 -9.99 0.80
CA GLY A 131 12.40 -9.51 1.25
C GLY A 131 12.58 -8.48 2.37
N ALA A 132 11.53 -7.71 2.63
CA ALA A 132 11.54 -6.69 3.67
C ALA A 132 10.15 -6.45 4.26
N THR A 133 10.09 -5.86 5.46
CA THR A 133 8.87 -5.30 6.02
C THR A 133 9.02 -3.83 6.36
N VAL A 134 7.95 -3.07 6.18
CA VAL A 134 7.90 -1.63 6.48
C VAL A 134 6.60 -1.35 7.22
N ALA A 135 6.70 -1.07 8.52
CA ALA A 135 5.55 -0.72 9.34
C ALA A 135 4.92 0.60 8.90
N VAL A 136 3.61 0.73 9.12
CA VAL A 136 2.87 2.00 9.00
C VAL A 136 1.84 2.06 10.13
N PRO A 137 1.46 3.25 10.62
CA PRO A 137 0.42 3.38 11.63
C PRO A 137 -0.91 2.81 11.16
N GLU A 138 -1.73 2.31 12.09
CA GLU A 138 -3.06 1.82 11.75
C GLU A 138 -3.96 2.94 11.20
N ASP A 139 -3.90 4.12 11.83
CA ASP A 139 -4.58 5.34 11.38
C ASP A 139 -3.61 6.53 11.34
N HIS A 140 -2.84 6.62 10.26
CA HIS A 140 -1.93 7.75 10.02
C HIS A 140 -2.67 9.09 9.92
N LEU A 141 -3.92 9.09 9.48
CA LEU A 141 -4.69 10.33 9.37
C LEU A 141 -5.02 10.88 10.76
N ALA A 142 -5.52 10.04 11.67
CA ALA A 142 -5.76 10.44 13.05
C ALA A 142 -4.46 10.90 13.73
N LEU A 143 -3.40 10.11 13.61
CA LEU A 143 -2.09 10.43 14.17
C LEU A 143 -1.58 11.81 13.72
N ARG A 144 -1.70 12.12 12.42
CA ARG A 144 -1.26 13.42 11.87
C ARG A 144 -2.14 14.58 12.31
N LEU A 145 -3.43 14.36 12.55
CA LEU A 145 -4.34 15.41 13.03
C LEU A 145 -4.07 15.76 14.50
N GLU A 146 -3.63 14.78 15.29
CA GLU A 146 -3.24 14.96 16.69
C GLU A 146 -1.82 15.52 16.82
N ASP A 147 -0.87 14.96 16.07
CA ASP A 147 0.54 15.37 16.06
C ASP A 147 1.05 15.45 14.60
N HIS A 148 1.05 16.67 14.07
CA HIS A 148 1.53 16.96 12.72
C HIS A 148 3.00 16.60 12.52
N GLU A 149 3.85 16.75 13.53
CA GLU A 149 5.28 16.46 13.43
C GLU A 149 5.50 14.95 13.38
N LEU A 150 4.84 14.18 14.24
CA LEU A 150 4.90 12.72 14.21
C LEU A 150 4.34 12.17 12.90
N GLY A 151 3.23 12.74 12.41
CA GLY A 151 2.66 12.40 11.11
C GLY A 151 3.64 12.60 9.95
N ARG A 152 4.40 13.72 9.97
CA ARG A 152 5.46 14.01 8.99
C ARG A 152 6.62 13.03 9.09
N ARG A 153 7.11 12.75 10.31
CA ARG A 153 8.19 11.79 10.57
C ARG A 153 7.85 10.40 10.02
N TRP A 154 6.61 9.95 10.22
CA TRP A 154 6.12 8.69 9.64
C TRP A 154 6.17 8.70 8.12
N ARG A 155 5.71 9.77 7.47
CA ARG A 155 5.71 9.86 6.02
C ARG A 155 7.11 9.87 5.44
N ASP A 156 8.04 10.57 6.08
CA ASP A 156 9.43 10.63 5.64
C ASP A 156 10.16 9.29 5.84
N ALA A 157 10.03 8.66 7.01
CA ALA A 157 10.67 7.38 7.29
C ALA A 157 10.11 6.26 6.39
N ALA A 158 8.79 6.16 6.26
CA ALA A 158 8.17 5.17 5.39
C ALA A 158 8.59 5.35 3.92
N ALA A 159 8.60 6.59 3.41
CA ALA A 159 9.03 6.86 2.04
C ALA A 159 10.48 6.43 1.76
N ARG A 160 11.42 6.70 2.68
CA ARG A 160 12.81 6.24 2.55
C ARG A 160 12.90 4.72 2.49
N CYS A 161 12.22 4.01 3.39
CA CYS A 161 12.22 2.54 3.40
C CYS A 161 11.55 1.95 2.16
N PHE A 162 10.43 2.53 1.71
CA PHE A 162 9.75 2.09 0.49
C PHE A 162 10.64 2.27 -0.74
N GLN A 163 11.27 3.44 -0.88
CA GLN A 163 12.16 3.72 -1.99
C GLN A 163 13.34 2.74 -2.03
N ARG A 164 13.95 2.46 -0.87
CA ARG A 164 15.00 1.43 -0.75
C ARG A 164 14.53 0.06 -1.21
N CYS A 165 13.32 -0.36 -0.85
CA CYS A 165 12.76 -1.63 -1.32
C CYS A 165 12.61 -1.65 -2.85
N PHE A 166 12.07 -0.58 -3.44
CA PHE A 166 11.85 -0.49 -4.89
C PHE A 166 13.16 -0.45 -5.69
N GLU A 167 14.19 0.24 -5.18
CA GLU A 167 15.54 0.28 -5.77
C GLU A 167 16.21 -1.11 -5.80
N LEU A 168 15.87 -1.98 -4.84
CA LEU A 168 16.30 -3.37 -4.80
C LEU A 168 15.45 -4.31 -5.69
N GLY A 169 14.49 -3.77 -6.45
CA GLY A 169 13.60 -4.56 -7.29
C GLY A 169 12.53 -5.35 -6.52
N LEU A 170 12.31 -5.01 -5.25
CA LEU A 170 11.21 -5.58 -4.46
C LEU A 170 9.89 -4.89 -4.79
N VAL A 171 8.79 -5.63 -4.65
CA VAL A 171 7.43 -5.12 -4.78
C VAL A 171 6.67 -5.32 -3.48
N ALA A 172 5.84 -4.35 -3.10
CA ALA A 172 4.96 -4.51 -1.95
C ALA A 172 3.78 -5.40 -2.36
N ALA A 173 3.73 -6.61 -1.80
CA ALA A 173 2.79 -7.66 -2.19
C ALA A 173 1.85 -8.06 -1.05
N TRP A 174 2.00 -7.50 0.15
CA TRP A 174 1.07 -7.78 1.22
C TRP A 174 1.00 -6.65 2.22
N MET A 175 -0.12 -6.58 2.95
CA MET A 175 -0.28 -5.72 4.12
C MET A 175 -0.58 -6.59 5.35
N SER A 176 0.43 -6.79 6.18
CA SER A 176 0.36 -7.47 7.48
C SER A 176 -0.32 -6.57 8.51
N ARG A 177 -1.08 -7.17 9.43
CA ARG A 177 -1.67 -6.42 10.56
C ARG A 177 -0.62 -6.02 11.60
N THR A 178 0.45 -6.80 11.71
CA THR A 178 1.47 -6.64 12.75
C THR A 178 2.79 -6.06 12.24
N HIS A 179 3.12 -6.26 10.96
CA HIS A 179 4.42 -5.87 10.39
C HIS A 179 4.30 -4.81 9.28
N GLY A 180 3.10 -4.33 8.99
CA GLY A 180 2.85 -3.41 7.88
C GLY A 180 3.06 -4.05 6.50
N TYR A 181 3.67 -3.32 5.58
CA TYR A 181 3.93 -3.81 4.23
C TYR A 181 4.91 -4.97 4.23
N VAL A 182 4.65 -5.99 3.41
CA VAL A 182 5.61 -7.07 3.11
C VAL A 182 6.06 -6.92 1.66
N PHE A 183 7.35 -6.75 1.49
CA PHE A 183 8.05 -6.65 0.23
C PHE A 183 8.72 -7.96 -0.11
N GLN A 184 8.64 -8.35 -1.38
CA GLN A 184 9.25 -9.57 -1.91
C GLN A 184 9.82 -9.28 -3.31
N PRO A 185 10.69 -10.14 -3.87
CA PRO A 185 11.18 -9.98 -5.22
C PRO A 185 10.00 -10.06 -6.19
N GLN A 186 10.04 -9.26 -7.24
CA GLN A 186 9.04 -9.36 -8.29
C GLN A 186 9.03 -10.77 -8.89
N GLU A 187 7.86 -11.41 -8.92
CA GLU A 187 7.68 -12.67 -9.65
C GLU A 187 8.03 -12.44 -11.13
N ARG A 188 8.98 -13.21 -11.65
CA ARG A 188 9.30 -13.19 -13.08
C ARG A 188 8.11 -13.78 -13.82
N VAL A 189 7.63 -13.06 -14.83
CA VAL A 189 6.64 -13.59 -15.76
C VAL A 189 7.37 -14.66 -16.57
N GLY A 190 7.00 -15.92 -16.35
CA GLY A 190 7.43 -17.05 -17.19
C GLY A 190 6.64 -17.10 -18.48
#